data_AF-A0A327RM25-F1
#
_entry.id   AF-A0A327RM25-F1
#
_cell.length_a   1.000
_cell.length_b   1.000
_cell.length_c   1.000
_cell.angle_alpha   90.00
_cell.angle_beta   90.00
_cell.angle_gamma   90.00
#
_symmetry.space_group_name_H-M   'P 1'
#
loop_
_entity.id
_entity.type
_entity.pdbx_description
1 polymer ?
#
loop_
_entity_poly.entity_id
_entity_poly.type
_entity_poly.pdbx_seq_one_letter_code
_entity_poly.pdbx_strand_id
1 'polypeptide(L)'
;INLMKVSNGDYEKYEKFETEIFQPMHQKEVDAGIRGNWGLLRYILPVGSDVYASHITVDMYKDYNQLFNVGATDGPAMSKDQIRKIQEGLDSRDLKFKYMATLIRKAR
;
A
#
# COMPACT_ATOMS: atom_id res chain seq x y z
N ILE A 1 -1.50 5.74 -6.29
CA ILE A 1 -0.04 5.81 -6.05
C ILE A 1 0.15 6.51 -4.72
N ASN A 2 0.81 5.86 -3.77
CA ASN A 2 1.01 6.37 -2.43
C ASN A 2 2.51 6.53 -2.21
N LEU A 3 2.93 7.72 -1.81
CA LEU A 3 4.30 8.01 -1.41
C LEU A 3 4.41 7.81 0.10
N MET A 4 5.22 6.85 0.51
CA MET A 4 5.36 6.46 1.91
C MET A 4 6.76 6.83 2.41
N LYS A 5 6.85 7.30 3.65
CA LYS A 5 8.10 7.55 4.35
C LYS A 5 8.16 6.69 5.61
N VAL A 6 9.13 5.79 5.66
CA VAL A 6 9.33 4.94 6.83
C VAL A 6 9.77 5.76 8.04
N SER A 7 9.15 5.48 9.19
CA SER A 7 9.46 6.08 10.48
C SER A 7 10.79 5.52 11.01
N ASN A 8 11.63 6.39 11.57
CA ASN A 8 12.89 6.02 12.23
C ASN A 8 13.92 5.26 11.35
N GLY A 9 13.72 5.20 10.04
CA GLY A 9 14.62 4.48 9.12
C GLY A 9 14.54 2.95 9.21
N ASP A 10 13.53 2.39 9.90
CA ASP A 10 13.37 0.95 10.07
C ASP A 10 12.68 0.30 8.86
N TYR A 11 13.42 0.24 7.76
CA TYR A 11 12.91 -0.24 6.47
C TYR A 11 12.51 -1.71 6.51
N GLU A 12 13.30 -2.56 7.18
CA GLU A 12 13.04 -4.00 7.25
C GLU A 12 11.71 -4.27 7.97
N LYS A 13 11.46 -3.61 9.11
CA LYS A 13 10.19 -3.74 9.83
C LYS A 13 9.02 -3.29 8.98
N TYR A 14 9.15 -2.15 8.30
CA TYR A 14 8.10 -1.64 7.41
C TYR A 14 7.80 -2.62 6.26
N GLU A 15 8.84 -3.06 5.53
CA GLU A 15 8.72 -4.00 4.43
C GLU A 15 8.12 -5.34 4.90
N LYS A 16 8.46 -5.79 6.11
CA LYS A 16 7.87 -6.98 6.72
C LYS A 16 6.38 -6.81 6.99
N PHE A 17 5.95 -5.67 7.53
CA PHE A 17 4.51 -5.40 7.69
C PHE A 17 3.77 -5.36 6.36
N GLU A 18 4.32 -4.65 5.36
CA GLU A 18 3.73 -4.60 4.02
C GLU A 18 3.61 -5.99 3.38
N THR A 19 4.61 -6.85 3.57
CA THR A 19 4.62 -8.20 2.97
C THR A 19 3.78 -9.21 3.77
N GLU A 20 3.82 -9.20 5.10
CA GLU A 20 3.16 -10.23 5.91
C GLU A 20 1.71 -9.90 6.25
N ILE A 21 1.33 -8.62 6.23
CA ILE A 21 0.00 -8.14 6.65
C ILE A 21 -0.75 -7.54 5.46
N PHE A 22 -0.21 -6.51 4.82
CA PHE A 22 -0.96 -5.73 3.82
C PHE A 22 -1.04 -6.44 2.47
N GLN A 23 0.05 -7.05 2.00
CA GLN A 23 0.07 -7.79 0.73
C GLN A 23 -0.96 -8.93 0.71
N PRO A 24 -1.09 -9.81 1.73
CA PRO A 24 -2.14 -10.84 1.73
C PRO A 24 -3.56 -10.27 1.72
N MET A 25 -3.77 -9.11 2.37
CA MET A 25 -5.08 -8.43 2.33
C MET A 25 -5.37 -7.91 0.92
N HIS A 26 -4.41 -7.24 0.28
CA HIS A 26 -4.54 -6.77 -1.09
C HIS A 26 -4.67 -7.91 -2.10
N GLN A 27 -3.98 -9.03 -1.90
CA GLN A 27 -4.11 -10.22 -2.75
C GLN A 27 -5.54 -10.76 -2.70
N LYS A 28 -6.16 -10.85 -1.51
CA LYS A 28 -7.58 -11.23 -1.39
C LYS A 28 -8.51 -10.28 -2.14
N GLU A 29 -8.24 -8.97 -2.11
CA GLU A 29 -9.00 -7.98 -2.88
C GLU A 29 -8.84 -8.17 -4.39
N VAL A 30 -7.63 -8.54 -4.84
CA VAL A 30 -7.35 -8.84 -6.25
C VAL A 30 -8.07 -10.12 -6.68
N ASP A 31 -7.97 -11.18 -5.88
CA ASP A 31 -8.61 -12.47 -6.15
C ASP A 31 -10.14 -12.35 -6.17
N ALA A 32 -10.70 -11.48 -5.33
CA ALA A 32 -12.13 -11.16 -5.29
C ALA A 32 -12.58 -10.19 -6.40
N GLY A 33 -11.66 -9.68 -7.23
CA GLY A 33 -11.97 -8.72 -8.29
C GLY A 33 -12.34 -7.31 -7.81
N ILE A 34 -12.09 -7.00 -6.53
CA ILE A 34 -12.32 -5.67 -5.92
C ILE A 34 -11.20 -4.71 -6.32
N ARG A 35 -9.98 -5.24 -6.49
CA ARG A 35 -8.79 -4.51 -6.91
C ARG A 35 -8.22 -5.13 -8.18
N GLY A 36 -7.61 -4.30 -9.04
CA GLY A 36 -6.95 -4.78 -10.24
C GLY A 36 -5.57 -5.36 -9.96
N ASN A 37 -4.75 -4.65 -9.17
CA ASN A 37 -3.43 -5.12 -8.71
C ASN A 37 -2.93 -4.26 -7.53
N TRP A 38 -1.88 -4.71 -6.86
CA TRP A 38 -1.11 -3.96 -5.88
C TRP A 38 0.39 -4.19 -6.05
N GLY A 39 1.20 -3.17 -5.76
CA GLY A 39 2.65 -3.31 -5.74
C GLY A 39 3.31 -2.43 -4.70
N LEU A 40 4.42 -2.91 -4.16
CA LEU A 40 5.34 -2.19 -3.27
C LEU A 40 6.67 -1.97 -3.98
N LEU A 41 7.19 -0.74 -3.90
CA LEU A 41 8.48 -0.36 -4.44
C LEU A 41 9.27 0.40 -3.37
N ARG A 42 10.55 0.08 -3.23
CA ARG A 42 11.52 0.87 -2.47
C ARG A 42 12.31 1.77 -3.40
N TYR A 43 12.62 2.99 -2.95
CA TYR A 43 13.56 3.86 -3.66
C TYR A 43 14.96 3.24 -3.66
N ILE A 44 15.52 3.04 -4.85
CA ILE A 44 16.85 2.42 -5.02
C ILE A 44 17.96 3.35 -4.49
N LEU A 45 17.81 4.66 -4.69
CA LEU A 45 18.80 5.67 -4.28
C LEU A 45 18.14 6.90 -3.64
N PRO A 46 17.69 6.80 -2.38
CA PRO A 46 17.11 7.94 -1.66
C PRO A 46 18.24 8.80 -1.05
N VAL A 47 18.89 9.63 -1.87
CA VAL A 47 20.01 10.50 -1.44
C VAL A 47 19.57 11.96 -1.43
N GLY A 48 19.84 12.68 -0.33
CA GLY A 48 19.53 14.09 -0.16
C GLY A 48 19.19 14.45 1.29
N SER A 49 19.31 15.71 1.66
CA SER A 49 18.95 16.19 3.01
C SER A 49 17.44 16.18 3.28
N ASP A 50 16.63 16.23 2.21
CA ASP A 50 15.18 16.31 2.28
C ASP A 50 14.52 15.17 1.47
N VAL A 51 15.03 13.94 1.65
CA VAL A 51 14.42 12.76 1.03
C VAL A 51 12.96 12.65 1.49
N TYR A 52 12.05 13.06 0.61
CA TYR A 52 10.64 13.25 0.92
C TYR A 52 9.92 11.93 1.27
N ALA A 53 10.22 10.86 0.53
CA ALA A 53 9.64 9.52 0.69
C ALA A 53 10.72 8.45 0.56
N SER A 54 10.42 7.23 0.99
CA SER A 54 11.32 6.07 0.84
C SER A 54 10.72 4.94 0.03
N HIS A 55 9.38 4.84 -0.02
CA HIS A 55 8.66 3.78 -0.71
C HIS A 55 7.49 4.33 -1.51
N ILE A 56 7.06 3.54 -2.50
CA ILE A 56 5.81 3.72 -3.22
C ILE A 56 4.97 2.47 -3.04
N THR A 57 3.68 2.63 -2.75
CA THR A 57 2.70 1.59 -3.05
C THR A 57 1.82 2.02 -4.21
N VAL A 58 1.47 1.06 -5.07
CA VAL A 58 0.67 1.30 -6.27
C VAL A 58 -0.59 0.45 -6.19
N ASP A 59 -1.70 1.13 -5.91
CA ASP A 59 -3.03 0.58 -6.06
C ASP A 59 -3.48 0.72 -7.52
N MET A 60 -3.79 -0.39 -8.18
CA MET A 60 -4.30 -0.40 -9.55
C MET A 60 -5.74 -0.88 -9.58
N TYR A 61 -6.55 -0.20 -10.38
CA TYR A 61 -7.97 -0.46 -10.56
C TYR A 61 -8.28 -0.53 -12.05
N LYS A 62 -9.22 -1.41 -12.41
CA LYS A 62 -9.73 -1.56 -13.76
C LYS A 62 -10.68 -0.42 -14.14
N ASP A 63 -11.52 -0.01 -13.20
CA ASP A 63 -12.56 0.99 -13.39
C ASP A 63 -12.93 1.69 -12.06
N TYR A 64 -13.86 2.65 -12.14
CA TYR A 64 -14.36 3.38 -10.99
C TYR A 64 -15.12 2.49 -10.00
N ASN A 65 -15.76 1.40 -10.45
CA ASN A 65 -16.46 0.50 -9.53
C ASN A 65 -15.46 -0.16 -8.59
N GLN A 66 -14.34 -0.66 -9.11
CA GLN A 66 -13.26 -1.18 -8.28
C GLN A 66 -12.70 -0.10 -7.33
N LEU A 67 -12.47 1.11 -7.83
CA LEU A 67 -11.94 2.21 -7.01
C LEU A 67 -12.83 2.52 -5.79
N PHE A 68 -14.15 2.60 -5.98
CA PHE A 68 -15.09 2.97 -4.92
C PHE A 68 -15.51 1.80 -4.03
N ASN A 69 -15.33 0.55 -4.49
CA ASN A 69 -15.68 -0.64 -3.73
C ASN A 69 -14.52 -1.16 -2.85
N VAL A 70 -13.35 -0.53 -2.87
CA VAL A 70 -12.25 -0.86 -1.94
C VAL A 70 -12.71 -0.61 -0.52
N GLY A 71 -12.72 -1.65 0.31
CA GLY A 71 -13.24 -1.60 1.67
C GLY A 71 -14.76 -1.67 1.79
N ALA A 72 -15.50 -1.83 0.68
CA ALA A 72 -16.96 -1.97 0.68
C ALA A 72 -17.46 -3.41 0.88
N THR A 73 -16.57 -4.39 0.77
CA THR A 73 -16.90 -5.77 1.16
C THR A 73 -16.68 -5.96 2.65
N ASP A 74 -17.77 -6.23 3.37
CA ASP A 74 -17.73 -6.68 4.75
C ASP A 74 -16.99 -8.02 4.83
N GLY A 75 -15.72 -7.96 5.21
CA GLY A 75 -14.97 -9.14 5.62
C GLY A 75 -15.43 -9.62 7.00
N PRO A 76 -15.10 -10.86 7.40
CA PRO A 76 -15.27 -11.27 8.78
C PRO A 76 -14.57 -10.28 9.71
N ALA A 77 -15.19 -10.00 10.86
CA ALA A 77 -14.62 -9.10 11.86
C ALA A 77 -13.18 -9.49 12.18
N MET A 78 -12.26 -8.54 12.09
CA MET A 78 -10.84 -8.78 12.40
C MET A 78 -10.65 -9.05 13.89
N SER A 79 -9.76 -9.98 14.23
CA SER A 79 -9.38 -10.22 15.62
C SER A 79 -8.65 -9.01 16.21
N LYS A 80 -8.65 -8.89 17.55
CA LYS A 80 -7.89 -7.82 18.25
C LYS A 80 -6.41 -7.83 17.86
N ASP A 81 -5.82 -9.01 17.69
CA ASP A 81 -4.42 -9.15 17.27
C ASP A 81 -4.19 -8.68 15.82
N GLN A 82 -5.13 -8.94 14.92
CA GLN A 82 -5.05 -8.43 13.55
C GLN A 82 -5.13 -6.90 13.53
N ILE A 83 -6.07 -6.32 14.26
CA ILE A 83 -6.22 -4.86 14.37
C ILE A 83 -4.93 -4.23 14.91
N ARG A 84 -4.36 -4.81 15.97
CA ARG A 84 -3.08 -4.35 16.54
C ARG A 84 -1.95 -4.39 15.52
N LYS A 85 -1.77 -5.49 14.79
CA LYS A 85 -0.72 -5.62 13.77
C LYS A 85 -0.89 -4.64 12.61
N ILE A 86 -2.14 -4.38 12.21
CA ILE A 86 -2.43 -3.37 11.19
C ILE A 86 -2.03 -1.99 11.70
N GLN A 87 -2.39 -1.65 12.95
CA GLN A 87 -2.02 -0.37 13.54
C GLN A 87 -0.50 -0.21 13.65
N GLU A 88 0.21 -1.22 14.15
CA GLU A 88 1.69 -1.22 14.21
C GLU A 88 2.32 -1.06 12.83
N GLY A 89 1.71 -1.72 11.84
CA GLY A 89 2.04 -1.51 10.44
C GLY A 89 1.88 -0.04 10.07
N LEU A 90 0.69 0.54 10.24
CA LEU A 90 0.40 1.94 9.94
C LEU A 90 1.35 2.90 10.64
N ASP A 91 1.74 2.65 11.89
CA ASP A 91 2.64 3.51 12.66
C ASP A 91 4.10 3.43 12.17
N SER A 92 4.48 2.36 11.46
CA SER A 92 5.83 2.21 10.90
C SER A 92 6.13 3.12 9.70
N ARG A 93 5.12 3.84 9.19
CA ARG A 93 5.26 4.73 8.03
C ARG A 93 4.31 5.93 8.06
N ASP A 94 4.72 6.99 7.39
CA ASP A 94 3.92 8.17 7.11
C ASP A 94 3.50 8.16 5.62
N LEU A 95 2.21 8.37 5.37
CA LEU A 95 1.69 8.60 4.01
C LEU A 95 1.91 10.06 3.64
N LYS A 96 3.01 10.33 2.93
CA LYS A 96 3.40 11.69 2.53
C LYS A 96 2.46 12.28 1.51
N PHE A 97 2.08 11.48 0.52
CA PHE A 97 1.17 11.95 -0.53
C PHE A 97 0.45 10.79 -1.20
N LYS A 98 -0.74 11.07 -1.72
CA LYS A 98 -1.51 10.14 -2.55
C LYS A 98 -1.91 10.80 -3.86
N TYR A 99 -1.49 10.19 -4.97
CA TYR A 99 -1.91 10.57 -6.31
C TYR A 99 -2.88 9.52 -6.86
N MET A 100 -4.00 10.01 -7.38
CA MET A 100 -4.86 9.26 -8.29
C MET A 100 -4.46 9.60 -9.72
N ALA A 101 -4.12 8.59 -10.51
CA ALA A 101 -3.61 8.77 -11.85
C ALA A 101 -4.36 7.86 -12.83
N THR A 102 -4.51 8.34 -14.06
CA THR A 102 -5.04 7.56 -15.18
C THR A 102 -3.88 7.18 -16.10
N LEU A 103 -3.74 5.89 -16.40
CA LEU A 103 -2.74 5.41 -17.37
C LEU A 103 -3.16 5.83 -18.79
N ILE A 104 -2.44 6.79 -19.38
CA ILE A 104 -2.75 7.29 -20.74
C ILE A 104 -2.14 6.40 -21.83
N ARG A 105 -0.89 5.94 -21.65
CA ARG A 105 -0.18 5.03 -22.56
C ARG A 105 0.82 4.18 -21.78
N LYS A 106 1.09 2.95 -22.25
CA LYS A 106 2.20 2.11 -21.79
C LYS A 106 2.97 1.54 -22.97
N ALA A 107 4.29 1.37 -22.82
CA ALA A 107 5.07 0.58 -23.77
C ALA A 107 4.63 -0.89 -23.71
N ARG A 108 4.84 -1.62 -24.80
CA ARG A 108 4.58 -3.06 -24.89
C ARG A 108 5.81 -3.84 -24.49
#